data_AF-A0A2D5GEG4-F1
#
_entry.id   AF-A0A2D5GEG4-F1
#
_cell.length_a   1.000
_cell.length_b   1.000
_cell.length_c   1.000
_cell.angle_alpha   90.00
_cell.angle_beta   90.00
_cell.angle_gamma   90.00
#
_symmetry.space_group_name_H-M   'P 1'
#
loop_
_entity.id
_entity.type
_entity.pdbx_description
1 polymer ?
#
loop_
_entity_poly.entity_id
_entity_poly.type
_entity_poly.pdbx_seq_one_letter_code
_entity_poly.pdbx_strand_id
1 'polypeptide(L)'
;MTNVNNSADFWAKYGIDNKQAAAKAADKASNDPNAMGQTEFLELMMAQLENQDPLSPQDNTEFIAQLAQFSSVEGIQSMNTSVNSLVDSFKSSQALQASALVGRKVQIDGNASMMKDGEGMSGAFTLPEGSRDVEAYITDSTGKVVKELDMTGYRQSDGSYPAGKVPFEWDGMDADGNPLPAGTYSVSANASINGVPTALASNVNVNVDSVTMGTGGQITLNLAGYGSVGLSDVKEFH
;
A
#
# COMPACT_ATOMS: atom_id res chain seq x y z
N MET A 1 -9.17 55.43 -16.62
CA MET A 1 -9.18 54.06 -17.15
C MET A 1 -9.70 54.12 -18.57
N THR A 2 -8.82 54.02 -19.56
CA THR A 2 -9.23 53.84 -20.96
C THR A 2 -8.64 52.50 -21.41
N ASN A 3 -9.54 51.55 -21.59
CA ASN A 3 -9.29 50.20 -22.08
C ASN A 3 -8.69 50.30 -23.48
N VAL A 4 -7.42 49.93 -23.66
CA VAL A 4 -6.80 49.74 -24.98
C VAL A 4 -6.81 48.23 -25.27
N ASN A 5 -8.02 47.69 -25.38
CA ASN A 5 -8.27 46.39 -26.01
C ASN A 5 -8.73 46.68 -27.44
N ASN A 6 -7.78 46.88 -28.35
CA ASN A 6 -8.08 46.63 -29.75
C ASN A 6 -6.82 46.19 -30.48
N SER A 7 -6.65 44.87 -30.55
CA SER A 7 -5.67 44.21 -31.41
C SER A 7 -5.75 44.72 -32.86
N ALA A 8 -6.91 45.23 -33.28
CA ALA A 8 -7.13 45.84 -34.60
C ALA A 8 -6.17 46.99 -34.95
N ASP A 9 -5.77 47.84 -34.00
CA ASP A 9 -4.89 48.99 -34.25
C ASP A 9 -3.42 48.58 -34.39
N PHE A 10 -3.04 47.48 -33.75
CA PHE A 10 -1.71 46.90 -33.86
C PHE A 10 -1.47 46.33 -35.27
N TRP A 11 -2.46 45.64 -35.85
CA TRP A 11 -2.34 45.02 -37.17
C TRP A 11 -2.44 46.00 -38.34
N ALA A 12 -3.15 47.13 -38.17
CA ALA A 12 -3.24 48.18 -39.18
C ALA A 12 -1.90 48.89 -39.42
N LYS A 13 -1.02 48.95 -38.40
CA LYS A 13 0.31 49.57 -38.48
C LYS A 13 1.31 48.76 -39.32
N TYR A 14 1.05 47.47 -39.53
CA TYR A 14 1.98 46.54 -40.20
C TYR A 14 1.46 45.96 -41.52
N GLY A 15 0.34 46.47 -42.06
CA GLY A 15 -0.07 46.19 -43.45
C GLY A 15 -0.42 44.73 -43.77
N ILE A 16 -0.91 43.96 -42.81
CA ILE A 16 -1.25 42.53 -43.00
C ILE A 16 -2.72 42.37 -43.37
N ASP A 17 -3.00 42.01 -44.62
CA ASP A 17 -4.35 41.89 -45.22
C ASP A 17 -5.04 40.53 -45.01
N ASN A 18 -4.57 39.69 -44.08
CA ASN A 18 -5.15 38.36 -43.85
C ASN A 18 -5.92 38.24 -42.53
N LYS A 19 -6.83 39.20 -42.31
CA LYS A 19 -7.64 39.39 -41.08
C LYS A 19 -8.47 38.19 -40.63
N GLN A 20 -8.81 37.25 -41.51
CA GLN A 20 -9.74 36.16 -41.16
C GLN A 20 -9.05 34.91 -40.61
N ALA A 21 -7.83 34.61 -41.03
CA ALA A 21 -7.08 33.44 -40.55
C ALA A 21 -6.48 33.72 -39.16
N ALA A 22 -5.87 34.90 -38.97
CA ALA A 22 -5.29 35.31 -37.70
C ALA A 22 -6.35 35.53 -36.61
N ALA A 23 -7.53 36.06 -36.95
CA ALA A 23 -8.63 36.24 -35.99
C ALA A 23 -9.25 34.90 -35.56
N LYS A 24 -9.40 33.93 -36.48
CA LYS A 24 -9.90 32.59 -36.14
C LYS A 24 -8.92 31.79 -35.29
N ALA A 25 -7.62 31.96 -35.50
CA ALA A 25 -6.59 31.35 -34.66
C ALA A 25 -6.56 31.98 -33.26
N ALA A 26 -6.72 33.30 -33.16
CA ALA A 26 -6.77 34.02 -31.88
C ALA A 26 -8.03 33.69 -31.04
N ASP A 27 -9.20 33.57 -31.69
CA ASP A 27 -10.45 33.18 -31.00
C ASP A 27 -10.40 31.74 -30.47
N LYS A 28 -9.76 30.81 -31.21
CA LYS A 28 -9.54 29.43 -30.74
C LYS A 28 -8.54 29.35 -29.60
N ALA A 29 -7.46 30.11 -29.65
CA ALA A 29 -6.45 30.18 -28.59
C ALA A 29 -6.99 30.77 -27.27
N SER A 30 -8.03 31.60 -27.33
CA SER A 30 -8.66 32.18 -26.13
C SER A 30 -9.48 31.18 -25.30
N ASN A 31 -9.87 30.04 -25.87
CA ASN A 31 -10.79 29.08 -25.24
C ASN A 31 -10.09 27.83 -24.66
N ASP A 32 -8.93 27.45 -25.18
CA ASP A 32 -8.12 26.36 -24.62
C ASP A 32 -6.64 26.48 -25.05
N PRO A 33 -5.76 27.05 -24.19
CA PRO A 33 -4.33 27.14 -24.47
C PRO A 33 -3.62 25.80 -24.60
N ASN A 34 -4.23 24.69 -24.12
CA ASN A 34 -3.60 23.37 -24.06
C ASN A 34 -3.96 22.46 -25.24
N ALA A 35 -4.99 22.76 -26.03
CA ALA A 35 -5.50 21.79 -27.00
C ALA A 35 -4.85 21.83 -28.39
N MET A 36 -4.31 22.96 -28.86
CA MET A 36 -3.97 23.14 -30.29
C MET A 36 -2.88 24.23 -30.52
N GLY A 37 -1.83 24.24 -29.69
CA GLY A 37 -0.82 25.33 -29.71
C GLY A 37 0.40 25.07 -30.59
N GLN A 38 0.88 23.83 -30.67
CA GLN A 38 2.17 23.52 -31.29
C GLN A 38 2.07 23.27 -32.80
N THR A 39 1.01 22.62 -33.26
CA THR A 39 0.78 22.28 -34.67
C THR A 39 0.40 23.52 -35.49
N GLU A 40 -0.60 24.29 -35.04
CA GLU A 40 -0.95 25.57 -35.66
C GLU A 40 0.21 26.58 -35.62
N PHE A 41 1.10 26.53 -34.62
CA PHE A 41 2.28 27.37 -34.56
C PHE A 41 3.35 26.98 -35.58
N LEU A 42 3.65 25.68 -35.73
CA LEU A 42 4.58 25.20 -36.76
C LEU A 42 4.07 25.55 -38.17
N GLU A 43 2.75 25.50 -38.38
CA GLU A 43 2.11 25.87 -39.63
C GLU A 43 2.21 27.38 -39.91
N LEU A 44 2.01 28.23 -38.90
CA LEU A 44 2.22 29.68 -39.01
C LEU A 44 3.69 30.05 -39.19
N MET A 45 4.62 29.34 -38.54
CA MET A 45 6.05 29.56 -38.67
C MET A 45 6.56 29.17 -40.07
N MET A 46 6.06 28.06 -40.63
CA MET A 46 6.32 27.67 -42.03
C MET A 46 5.79 28.73 -43.00
N ALA A 47 4.57 29.21 -42.81
CA ALA A 47 3.96 30.24 -43.66
C ALA A 47 4.70 31.60 -43.60
N GLN A 48 5.29 31.95 -42.46
CA GLN A 48 6.11 33.16 -42.31
C GLN A 48 7.49 32.99 -42.95
N LEU A 49 8.13 31.82 -42.83
CA LEU A 49 9.41 31.49 -43.48
C LEU A 49 9.31 31.53 -45.01
N GLU A 50 8.17 31.12 -45.55
CA GLU A 50 7.89 31.12 -46.98
C GLU A 50 7.65 32.54 -47.55
N ASN A 51 7.36 33.54 -46.70
CA ASN A 51 7.01 34.92 -47.07
C ASN A 51 7.96 36.00 -46.54
N GLN A 52 9.12 35.65 -45.94
CA GLN A 52 10.09 36.65 -45.47
C GLN A 52 10.92 37.24 -46.61
N ASP A 53 11.18 38.55 -46.55
CA ASP A 53 12.20 39.22 -47.36
C ASP A 53 13.58 38.89 -46.78
N PRO A 54 14.52 38.31 -47.57
CA PRO A 54 15.83 37.87 -47.11
C PRO A 54 16.74 38.97 -46.55
N LEU A 55 16.38 40.26 -46.68
CA LEU A 55 17.22 41.39 -46.25
C LEU A 55 16.87 41.96 -44.87
N SER A 56 15.86 41.45 -44.15
CA SER A 56 15.51 41.93 -42.79
C SER A 56 14.80 40.88 -41.93
N PRO A 57 15.51 39.88 -41.39
CA PRO A 57 14.91 38.89 -40.50
C PRO A 57 14.52 39.54 -39.16
N GLN A 58 13.26 39.46 -38.76
CA GLN A 58 12.86 39.73 -37.37
C GLN A 58 13.14 38.51 -36.48
N ASP A 59 13.59 38.80 -35.26
CA ASP A 59 14.11 37.81 -34.32
C ASP A 59 12.96 37.13 -33.56
N ASN A 60 12.38 36.09 -34.15
CA ASN A 60 11.31 35.28 -33.56
C ASN A 60 11.78 34.42 -32.35
N THR A 61 13.03 34.58 -31.91
CA THR A 61 13.71 33.72 -30.92
C THR A 61 13.10 33.82 -29.53
N GLU A 62 12.59 34.99 -29.10
CA GLU A 62 12.00 35.16 -27.76
C GLU A 62 10.66 34.42 -27.60
N PHE A 63 9.86 34.34 -28.68
CA PHE A 63 8.61 33.57 -28.68
C PHE A 63 8.86 32.05 -28.74
N ILE A 64 9.87 31.62 -29.51
CA ILE A 64 10.33 30.22 -29.53
C ILE A 64 10.81 29.79 -28.14
N ALA A 65 11.53 30.66 -27.42
CA ALA A 65 11.96 30.39 -26.05
C ALA A 65 10.76 30.24 -25.09
N GLN A 66 9.72 31.07 -25.22
CA GLN A 66 8.49 30.95 -24.43
C GLN A 66 7.71 29.67 -24.76
N LEU A 67 7.62 29.29 -26.04
CA LEU A 67 6.98 28.04 -26.47
C LEU A 67 7.72 26.80 -25.95
N ALA A 68 9.06 26.81 -25.99
CA ALA A 68 9.88 25.75 -25.42
C ALA A 68 9.68 25.63 -23.90
N GLN A 69 9.52 26.77 -23.20
CA GLN A 69 9.17 26.79 -21.78
C GLN A 69 7.78 26.18 -21.52
N PHE A 70 6.76 26.51 -22.33
CA PHE A 70 5.43 25.92 -22.23
C PHE A 70 5.44 24.41 -22.51
N SER A 71 6.12 23.97 -23.58
CA SER A 71 6.26 22.55 -23.92
C SER A 71 6.97 21.76 -22.80
N SER A 72 7.93 22.38 -22.11
CA SER A 72 8.60 21.78 -20.95
C SER A 72 7.63 21.62 -19.76
N VAL A 73 6.79 22.62 -19.49
CA VAL A 73 5.77 22.57 -18.44
C VAL A 73 4.73 21.50 -18.74
N GLU A 74 4.25 21.43 -19.99
CA GLU A 74 3.31 20.40 -20.45
C GLU A 74 3.93 18.99 -20.34
N GLY A 75 5.20 18.85 -20.69
CA GLY A 75 5.96 17.62 -20.48
C GLY A 75 6.00 17.21 -19.00
N ILE A 76 6.26 18.15 -18.10
CA ILE A 76 6.25 17.91 -16.64
C ILE A 76 4.84 17.53 -16.15
N GLN A 77 3.79 18.18 -16.64
CA GLN A 77 2.40 17.84 -16.28
C GLN A 77 2.01 16.44 -16.78
N SER A 78 2.40 16.09 -18.00
CA SER A 78 2.20 14.76 -18.57
C SER A 78 2.97 13.69 -17.79
N MET A 79 4.19 14.02 -17.35
CA MET A 79 4.98 13.16 -16.47
C MET A 79 4.29 12.96 -15.11
N ASN A 80 3.81 14.02 -14.47
CA ASN A 80 3.07 13.93 -13.21
C ASN A 80 1.81 13.07 -13.34
N THR A 81 1.06 13.22 -14.43
CA THR A 81 -0.12 12.38 -14.73
C THR A 81 0.26 10.91 -14.89
N SER A 82 1.35 10.64 -15.60
CA SER A 82 1.87 9.28 -15.79
C SER A 82 2.34 8.66 -14.47
N VAL A 83 3.02 9.43 -13.62
CA VAL A 83 3.43 9.01 -12.28
C VAL A 83 2.23 8.71 -11.39
N ASN A 84 1.19 9.55 -11.40
CA ASN A 84 -0.04 9.29 -10.65
C ASN A 84 -0.72 8.00 -11.12
N SER A 85 -0.78 7.78 -12.44
CA SER A 85 -1.36 6.57 -13.03
C SER A 85 -0.57 5.30 -12.64
N LEU A 86 0.76 5.42 -12.57
CA LEU A 86 1.64 4.35 -12.09
C LEU A 86 1.40 4.06 -10.60
N VAL A 87 1.29 5.10 -9.77
CA VAL A 87 0.99 4.95 -8.33
C VAL A 87 -0.36 4.25 -8.13
N ASP A 88 -1.38 4.60 -8.90
CA ASP A 88 -2.70 3.96 -8.78
C ASP A 88 -2.70 2.50 -9.27
N SER A 89 -1.91 2.20 -10.32
CA SER A 89 -1.66 0.83 -10.76
C SER A 89 -0.95 0.00 -9.68
N PHE A 90 0.03 0.61 -9.01
CA PHE A 90 0.75 -0.02 -7.90
C PHE A 90 -0.18 -0.30 -6.71
N LYS A 91 -1.01 0.67 -6.30
CA LYS A 91 -2.03 0.47 -5.26
C LYS A 91 -2.99 -0.68 -5.60
N SER A 92 -3.44 -0.74 -6.86
CA SER A 92 -4.34 -1.81 -7.33
C SER A 92 -3.69 -3.18 -7.27
N SER A 93 -2.41 -3.28 -7.65
CA SER A 93 -1.61 -4.51 -7.52
C SER A 93 -1.46 -4.95 -6.06
N GLN A 94 -1.18 -3.99 -5.17
CA GLN A 94 -1.05 -4.24 -3.74
C GLN A 94 -2.37 -4.73 -3.12
N ALA A 95 -3.50 -4.14 -3.54
CA ALA A 95 -4.83 -4.57 -3.14
C ALA A 95 -5.11 -6.02 -3.57
N LEU A 96 -4.73 -6.40 -4.79
CA LEU A 96 -4.89 -7.77 -5.27
C LEU A 96 -4.05 -8.76 -4.45
N GLN A 97 -2.79 -8.43 -4.17
CA GLN A 97 -1.92 -9.26 -3.31
C GLN A 97 -2.51 -9.43 -1.92
N ALA A 98 -3.01 -8.35 -1.33
CA ALA A 98 -3.62 -8.42 0.00
C ALA A 98 -4.96 -9.17 -0.01
N SER A 99 -5.75 -9.07 -1.08
CA SER A 99 -6.98 -9.88 -1.23
C SER A 99 -6.70 -11.38 -1.20
N ALA A 100 -5.52 -11.81 -1.69
CA ALA A 100 -5.09 -13.21 -1.65
C ALA A 100 -4.72 -13.70 -0.25
N LEU A 101 -4.62 -12.80 0.73
CA LEU A 101 -4.42 -13.12 2.14
C LEU A 101 -5.74 -13.45 2.86
N VAL A 102 -6.89 -13.03 2.32
CA VAL A 102 -8.19 -13.33 2.93
C VAL A 102 -8.41 -14.84 2.96
N GLY A 103 -8.78 -15.37 4.12
CA GLY A 103 -8.94 -16.80 4.37
C GLY A 103 -7.63 -17.57 4.59
N ARG A 104 -6.47 -16.90 4.51
CA ARG A 104 -5.19 -17.47 4.94
C ARG A 104 -4.96 -17.20 6.42
N LYS A 105 -4.01 -17.93 7.01
CA LYS A 105 -3.54 -17.69 8.38
C LYS A 105 -2.27 -16.84 8.35
N VAL A 106 -2.16 -15.93 9.30
CA VAL A 106 -0.95 -15.13 9.54
C VAL A 106 -0.48 -15.31 10.96
N GLN A 107 0.82 -15.32 11.17
CA GLN A 107 1.42 -15.40 12.49
C GLN A 107 1.67 -13.98 13.02
N ILE A 108 1.14 -13.67 14.21
CA ILE A 108 1.33 -12.38 14.89
C ILE A 108 1.91 -12.58 16.29
N ASP A 109 2.51 -11.52 16.85
CA ASP A 109 2.83 -11.47 18.28
C ASP A 109 1.52 -11.43 19.08
N GLY A 110 1.36 -12.35 20.03
CA GLY A 110 0.10 -12.49 20.76
C GLY A 110 -0.10 -13.90 21.29
N ASN A 111 -1.04 -14.02 22.21
CA ASN A 111 -1.29 -15.25 22.95
C ASN A 111 -2.77 -15.63 23.02
N ALA A 112 -3.67 -14.86 22.45
CA ALA A 112 -5.10 -15.17 22.40
C ALA A 112 -5.54 -15.56 20.99
N SER A 113 -6.77 -15.99 20.79
CA SER A 113 -7.48 -15.93 19.50
C SER A 113 -8.95 -16.13 19.75
N MET A 114 -9.80 -15.53 18.91
CA MET A 114 -11.21 -15.89 18.90
C MET A 114 -11.37 -17.15 18.06
N MET A 115 -11.93 -18.18 18.67
CA MET A 115 -12.14 -19.48 18.07
C MET A 115 -13.62 -19.66 17.73
N LYS A 116 -13.89 -20.33 16.60
CA LYS A 116 -15.23 -20.87 16.33
C LYS A 116 -15.38 -22.23 17.01
N ASP A 117 -16.59 -22.74 17.02
CA ASP A 117 -16.93 -24.01 17.67
C ASP A 117 -16.08 -25.16 17.11
N GLY A 118 -15.31 -25.83 17.99
CA GLY A 118 -14.40 -26.91 17.61
C GLY A 118 -13.24 -26.52 16.68
N GLU A 119 -12.93 -25.24 16.52
CA GLU A 119 -11.70 -24.82 15.81
C GLU A 119 -10.50 -24.81 16.77
N GLY A 120 -9.34 -25.20 16.26
CA GLY A 120 -8.08 -25.29 16.99
C GLY A 120 -7.14 -24.09 16.80
N MET A 121 -6.26 -23.85 17.77
CA MET A 121 -5.25 -22.79 17.76
C MET A 121 -3.87 -23.39 17.49
N SER A 122 -3.05 -22.70 16.70
CA SER A 122 -1.63 -23.07 16.55
C SER A 122 -0.75 -21.84 16.60
N GLY A 123 0.54 -22.06 16.85
CA GLY A 123 1.51 -20.99 16.98
C GLY A 123 2.86 -21.49 17.45
N ALA A 124 3.62 -20.61 18.08
CA ALA A 124 4.90 -20.97 18.66
C ALA A 124 5.20 -20.15 19.91
N PHE A 125 5.90 -20.75 20.85
CA PHE A 125 6.58 -20.05 21.94
C PHE A 125 8.02 -19.74 21.55
N THR A 126 8.58 -18.68 22.12
CA THR A 126 10.00 -18.37 22.02
C THR A 126 10.68 -18.74 23.33
N LEU A 127 11.55 -19.75 23.29
CA LEU A 127 12.35 -20.21 24.41
C LEU A 127 13.76 -19.58 24.33
N PRO A 128 14.13 -18.66 25.23
CA PRO A 128 15.42 -17.95 25.13
C PRO A 128 16.65 -18.86 25.28
N GLU A 129 16.55 -19.84 26.19
CA GLU A 129 17.59 -20.81 26.49
C GLU A 129 16.96 -22.19 26.64
N GLY A 130 17.69 -23.25 26.28
CA GLY A 130 17.17 -24.60 26.37
C GLY A 130 16.73 -24.96 27.79
N SER A 131 15.61 -25.66 27.92
CA SER A 131 15.03 -26.04 29.22
C SER A 131 14.53 -27.48 29.19
N ARG A 132 14.52 -28.15 30.35
CA ARG A 132 13.94 -29.50 30.48
C ARG A 132 12.48 -29.47 30.94
N ASP A 133 12.05 -28.34 31.46
CA ASP A 133 10.75 -28.14 32.08
C ASP A 133 10.06 -27.03 31.30
N VAL A 134 9.20 -27.41 30.35
CA VAL A 134 8.34 -26.51 29.58
C VAL A 134 6.91 -27.00 29.74
N GLU A 135 6.06 -26.14 30.26
CA GLU A 135 4.63 -26.40 30.48
C GLU A 135 3.84 -25.35 29.72
N ALA A 136 2.78 -25.77 29.03
CA ALA A 136 1.94 -24.90 28.24
C ALA A 136 0.46 -25.22 28.44
N TYR A 137 -0.36 -24.16 28.51
CA TYR A 137 -1.77 -24.24 28.86
C TYR A 137 -2.63 -23.38 27.94
N ILE A 138 -3.83 -23.89 27.65
CA ILE A 138 -4.93 -23.12 27.08
C ILE A 138 -5.87 -22.71 28.21
N THR A 139 -6.29 -21.45 28.18
CA THR A 139 -7.21 -20.82 29.13
C THR A 139 -8.39 -20.20 28.40
N ASP A 140 -9.56 -20.18 29.03
CA ASP A 140 -10.71 -19.44 28.54
C ASP A 140 -10.65 -17.94 28.92
N SER A 141 -11.68 -17.17 28.53
CA SER A 141 -11.78 -15.73 28.84
C SER A 141 -11.87 -15.39 30.34
N THR A 142 -12.12 -16.38 31.19
CA THR A 142 -12.12 -16.22 32.66
C THR A 142 -10.75 -16.52 33.28
N GLY A 143 -9.80 -17.01 32.48
CA GLY A 143 -8.48 -17.47 32.92
C GLY A 143 -8.47 -18.90 33.45
N LYS A 144 -9.57 -19.65 33.31
CA LYS A 144 -9.63 -21.06 33.72
C LYS A 144 -8.86 -21.90 32.70
N VAL A 145 -7.96 -22.78 33.18
CA VAL A 145 -7.28 -23.76 32.34
C VAL A 145 -8.28 -24.77 31.81
N VAL A 146 -8.33 -24.93 30.49
CA VAL A 146 -9.20 -25.89 29.79
C VAL A 146 -8.43 -27.04 29.16
N LYS A 147 -7.14 -26.83 28.88
CA LYS A 147 -6.25 -27.85 28.30
C LYS A 147 -4.81 -27.61 28.72
N GLU A 148 -4.11 -28.67 29.09
CA GLU A 148 -2.64 -28.70 29.12
C GLU A 148 -2.16 -29.26 27.77
N LEU A 149 -1.22 -28.56 27.14
CA LEU A 149 -0.69 -28.92 25.83
C LEU A 149 0.43 -29.95 25.97
N ASP A 150 0.36 -31.01 25.18
CA ASP A 150 1.44 -31.99 25.08
C ASP A 150 2.62 -31.41 24.29
N MET A 151 3.65 -30.98 25.01
CA MET A 151 4.87 -30.45 24.42
C MET A 151 5.89 -31.53 24.09
N THR A 152 5.69 -32.79 24.51
CA THR A 152 6.74 -33.83 24.51
C THR A 152 7.28 -34.15 23.11
N GLY A 153 6.48 -33.93 22.06
CA GLY A 153 6.90 -34.08 20.66
C GLY A 153 8.02 -33.14 20.21
N TYR A 154 8.25 -32.03 20.91
CA TYR A 154 9.30 -31.05 20.60
C TYR A 154 10.57 -31.23 21.44
N ARG A 155 10.60 -32.27 22.28
CA ARG A 155 11.70 -32.55 23.19
C ARG A 155 12.78 -33.36 22.47
N GLN A 156 14.04 -33.02 22.69
CA GLN A 156 15.19 -33.74 22.17
C GLN A 156 15.37 -35.08 22.89
N SER A 157 16.19 -35.96 22.30
CA SER A 157 16.52 -37.28 22.86
C SER A 157 17.19 -37.19 24.24
N ASP A 158 17.87 -36.10 24.53
CA ASP A 158 18.48 -35.84 25.83
C ASP A 158 17.46 -35.38 26.89
N GLY A 159 16.20 -35.14 26.52
CA GLY A 159 15.12 -34.68 27.38
C GLY A 159 15.07 -33.16 27.58
N SER A 160 15.72 -32.36 26.75
CA SER A 160 15.61 -30.90 26.74
C SER A 160 14.78 -30.38 25.55
N TYR A 161 14.22 -29.19 25.68
CA TYR A 161 13.68 -28.38 24.59
C TYR A 161 14.78 -27.43 24.12
N PRO A 162 15.08 -27.35 22.80
CA PRO A 162 16.07 -26.41 22.28
C PRO A 162 15.63 -24.97 22.50
N ALA A 163 16.59 -24.07 22.69
CA ALA A 163 16.34 -22.63 22.53
C ALA A 163 15.81 -22.33 21.12
N GLY A 164 14.97 -21.30 21.01
CA GLY A 164 14.33 -20.87 19.76
C GLY A 164 12.82 -21.04 19.76
N LYS A 165 12.24 -21.19 18.56
CA LYS A 165 10.80 -21.37 18.39
C LYS A 165 10.40 -22.81 18.76
N VAL A 166 9.47 -22.95 19.69
CA VAL A 166 8.83 -24.22 20.05
C VAL A 166 7.38 -24.15 19.58
N PRO A 167 7.00 -24.84 18.49
CA PRO A 167 5.63 -24.83 17.99
C PRO A 167 4.64 -25.41 19.01
N PHE A 168 3.37 -25.07 18.86
CA PHE A 168 2.29 -25.75 19.54
C PHE A 168 1.07 -25.85 18.64
N GLU A 169 0.24 -26.86 18.89
CA GLU A 169 -1.06 -27.03 18.27
C GLU A 169 -2.07 -27.46 19.33
N TRP A 170 -3.27 -26.92 19.21
CA TRP A 170 -4.43 -27.26 20.00
C TRP A 170 -5.60 -27.49 19.05
N ASP A 171 -6.37 -28.54 19.28
CA ASP A 171 -7.47 -29.01 18.43
C ASP A 171 -8.84 -28.40 18.76
N GLY A 172 -8.92 -27.53 19.77
CA GLY A 172 -10.18 -26.95 20.23
C GLY A 172 -10.92 -27.82 21.25
N MET A 173 -10.30 -28.89 21.75
CA MET A 173 -10.92 -29.79 22.73
C MET A 173 -10.40 -29.55 24.15
N ASP A 174 -11.25 -29.84 25.14
CA ASP A 174 -10.86 -29.84 26.56
C ASP A 174 -10.02 -31.08 26.94
N ALA A 175 -9.70 -31.21 28.23
CA ALA A 175 -8.96 -32.36 28.76
C ALA A 175 -9.71 -33.69 28.60
N ASP A 176 -11.04 -33.67 28.56
CA ASP A 176 -11.91 -34.84 28.43
C ASP A 176 -12.20 -35.21 26.96
N GLY A 177 -11.71 -34.40 26.01
CA GLY A 177 -11.90 -34.58 24.57
C GLY A 177 -13.22 -34.02 24.04
N ASN A 178 -13.92 -33.19 24.82
CA ASN A 178 -15.13 -32.52 24.35
C ASN A 178 -14.75 -31.25 23.58
N PRO A 179 -15.45 -30.94 22.48
CA PRO A 179 -15.25 -29.68 21.77
C PRO A 179 -15.63 -28.50 22.67
N LEU A 180 -14.79 -27.47 22.67
CA LEU A 180 -15.10 -26.23 23.37
C LEU A 180 -15.91 -25.28 22.48
N PRO A 181 -16.83 -24.50 23.08
CA PRO A 181 -17.67 -23.57 22.35
C PRO A 181 -16.86 -22.42 21.73
N ALA A 182 -17.47 -21.74 20.75
CA ALA A 182 -16.90 -20.51 20.22
C ALA A 182 -16.64 -19.47 21.33
N GLY A 183 -15.45 -18.87 21.31
CA GLY A 183 -15.02 -17.95 22.36
C GLY A 183 -13.57 -17.51 22.21
N THR A 184 -13.14 -16.59 23.06
CA THR A 184 -11.72 -16.21 23.14
C THR A 184 -10.99 -17.17 24.05
N TYR A 185 -9.94 -17.78 23.52
CA TYR A 185 -9.02 -18.63 24.28
C TYR A 185 -7.62 -18.01 24.25
N SER A 186 -6.85 -18.24 25.31
CA SER A 186 -5.47 -17.79 25.41
C SER A 186 -4.53 -18.94 25.70
N VAL A 187 -3.39 -18.94 25.03
CA VAL A 187 -2.26 -19.82 25.28
C VAL A 187 -1.25 -19.13 26.22
N SER A 188 -0.61 -19.93 27.07
CA SER A 188 0.53 -19.49 27.88
C SER A 188 1.53 -20.63 28.03
N ALA A 189 2.81 -20.31 28.19
CA ALA A 189 3.82 -21.29 28.53
C ALA A 189 4.83 -20.71 29.51
N ASN A 190 5.35 -21.57 30.38
CA ASN A 190 6.45 -21.27 31.28
C ASN A 190 7.56 -22.31 31.09
N ALA A 191 8.80 -21.86 31.26
CA ALA A 191 9.95 -22.74 31.30
C ALA A 191 10.81 -22.48 32.54
N SER A 192 11.50 -23.50 33.03
CA SER A 192 12.54 -23.33 34.05
C SER A 192 13.88 -23.01 33.38
N ILE A 193 14.38 -21.79 33.53
CA ILE A 193 15.67 -21.36 32.99
C ILE A 193 16.60 -21.07 34.16
N ASN A 194 17.67 -21.85 34.29
CA ASN A 194 18.60 -21.78 35.43
C ASN A 194 17.89 -21.91 36.80
N GLY A 195 16.82 -22.70 36.87
CA GLY A 195 16.00 -22.90 38.07
C GLY A 195 14.97 -21.79 38.34
N VAL A 196 14.87 -20.80 37.45
CA VAL A 196 13.91 -19.68 37.56
C VAL A 196 12.74 -19.90 36.59
N PRO A 197 11.49 -19.92 37.09
CA PRO A 197 10.30 -19.92 36.24
C PRO A 197 10.27 -18.66 35.36
N THR A 198 10.22 -18.86 34.06
CA THR A 198 10.24 -17.79 33.05
C THR A 198 9.06 -17.97 32.10
N ALA A 199 8.20 -16.95 32.01
CA ALA A 199 7.12 -16.92 31.04
C ALA A 199 7.67 -16.77 29.62
N LEU A 200 7.15 -17.57 28.69
CA LEU A 200 7.59 -17.55 27.30
C LEU A 200 6.71 -16.61 26.48
N ALA A 201 7.35 -15.81 25.61
CA ALA A 201 6.63 -15.05 24.59
C ALA A 201 5.98 -16.02 23.59
N SER A 202 4.80 -15.67 23.09
CA SER A 202 4.06 -16.48 22.13
C SER A 202 3.70 -15.69 20.87
N ASN A 203 3.52 -16.46 19.81
CA ASN A 203 2.93 -16.06 18.56
C ASN A 203 1.79 -17.01 18.25
N VAL A 204 0.73 -16.48 17.65
CA VAL A 204 -0.45 -17.26 17.25
C VAL A 204 -0.71 -17.10 15.77
N ASN A 205 -1.20 -18.18 15.16
CA ASN A 205 -1.67 -18.22 13.78
C ASN A 205 -3.15 -17.88 13.74
N VAL A 206 -3.49 -16.73 13.17
CA VAL A 206 -4.84 -16.18 13.16
C VAL A 206 -5.35 -16.09 11.73
N ASN A 207 -6.63 -16.43 11.52
CA ASN A 207 -7.27 -16.30 10.21
C ASN A 207 -7.45 -14.82 9.85
N VAL A 208 -7.14 -14.49 8.59
CA VAL A 208 -7.47 -13.18 8.00
C VAL A 208 -8.90 -13.22 7.49
N ASP A 209 -9.80 -12.51 8.16
CA ASP A 209 -11.22 -12.44 7.78
C ASP A 209 -11.46 -11.47 6.63
N SER A 210 -10.72 -10.36 6.61
CA SER A 210 -10.76 -9.40 5.51
C SER A 210 -9.51 -8.53 5.50
N VAL A 211 -9.35 -7.76 4.42
CA VAL A 211 -8.32 -6.74 4.30
C VAL A 211 -8.98 -5.39 4.13
N THR A 212 -8.44 -4.37 4.79
CA THR A 212 -8.84 -2.98 4.61
C THR A 212 -7.71 -2.20 3.96
N MET A 213 -8.07 -1.40 2.97
CA MET A 213 -7.17 -0.46 2.31
C MET A 213 -7.56 0.96 2.70
N GLY A 214 -6.73 1.58 3.54
CA GLY A 214 -6.93 2.94 4.02
C GLY A 214 -6.60 3.99 2.96
N THR A 215 -6.98 5.24 3.24
CA THR A 215 -6.58 6.40 2.45
C THR A 215 -5.06 6.52 2.42
N GLY A 216 -4.46 6.47 1.23
CA GLY A 216 -2.99 6.51 1.07
C GLY A 216 -2.33 5.15 0.78
N GLY A 217 -3.10 4.06 0.66
CA GLY A 217 -2.57 2.73 0.32
C GLY A 217 -2.04 1.94 1.51
N GLN A 218 -2.29 2.40 2.74
CA GLN A 218 -2.04 1.60 3.94
C GLN A 218 -2.93 0.36 3.92
N ILE A 219 -2.34 -0.82 4.05
CA ILE A 219 -3.07 -2.08 4.12
C ILE A 219 -3.05 -2.58 5.56
N THR A 220 -4.23 -2.94 6.05
CA THR A 220 -4.41 -3.63 7.33
C THR A 220 -5.19 -4.92 7.14
N LEU A 221 -4.87 -5.91 7.96
CA LEU A 221 -5.54 -7.21 7.99
C LEU A 221 -6.52 -7.21 9.16
N ASN A 222 -7.77 -7.56 8.90
CA ASN A 222 -8.75 -7.80 9.96
C ASN A 222 -8.68 -9.27 10.33
N LEU A 223 -8.15 -9.52 11.53
CA LEU A 223 -7.87 -10.85 12.04
C LEU A 223 -8.98 -11.29 13.01
N ALA A 224 -9.37 -12.56 12.92
CA ALA A 224 -10.40 -13.14 13.77
C ALA A 224 -10.05 -12.96 15.26
N GLY A 225 -10.86 -12.17 15.97
CA GLY A 225 -10.67 -11.91 17.41
C GLY A 225 -9.59 -10.91 17.80
N TYR A 226 -8.80 -10.41 16.84
CA TYR A 226 -7.72 -9.44 17.08
C TYR A 226 -8.00 -8.05 16.50
N GLY A 227 -9.01 -7.95 15.63
CA GLY A 227 -9.32 -6.69 14.95
C GLY A 227 -8.30 -6.37 13.86
N SER A 228 -8.07 -5.08 13.61
CA SER A 228 -7.23 -4.63 12.50
C SER A 228 -5.75 -4.57 12.91
N VAL A 229 -4.91 -5.31 12.20
CA VAL A 229 -3.46 -5.40 12.40
C VAL A 229 -2.72 -4.90 11.15
N GLY A 230 -1.62 -4.17 11.33
CA GLY A 230 -0.81 -3.71 10.20
C GLY A 230 -0.02 -4.86 9.56
N LEU A 231 0.24 -4.80 8.26
CA LEU A 231 1.12 -5.78 7.60
C LEU A 231 2.52 -5.86 8.23
N SER A 232 3.00 -4.77 8.84
CA SER A 232 4.29 -4.72 9.54
C SER A 232 4.35 -5.58 10.80
N ASP A 233 3.20 -5.89 11.39
CA ASP A 233 3.11 -6.62 12.66
C ASP A 233 2.96 -8.13 12.43
N VAL A 234 2.77 -8.54 11.17
CA VAL A 234 2.75 -9.93 10.74
C VAL A 234 4.17 -10.48 10.69
N LYS A 235 4.41 -11.59 11.37
CA LYS A 235 5.69 -12.32 11.35
C LYS A 235 5.80 -13.26 10.16
N GLU A 236 4.71 -13.91 9.79
CA GLU A 236 4.70 -14.97 8.78
C GLU A 236 3.30 -15.11 8.13
N PHE A 237 3.26 -15.56 6.88
CA PHE A 237 2.04 -15.84 6.12
C PHE A 237 2.00 -17.34 5.78
N HIS A 238 0.87 -18.00 5.98
CA HIS A 238 0.67 -19.43 5.73
C HIS A 238 -0.32 -19.69 4.57
#